data_AF-A0A7J7XXW5-F1
#
_entry.id   AF-A0A7J7XXW5-F1
#
_cell.length_a   1.000
_cell.length_b   1.000
_cell.length_c   1.000
_cell.angle_alpha   90.00
_cell.angle_beta   90.00
_cell.angle_gamma   90.00
#
_symmetry.space_group_name_H-M   'P 1'
#
loop_
_entity.id
_entity.type
_entity.pdbx_description
1 polymer ?
#
loop_
_entity_poly.entity_id
_entity_poly.type
_entity_poly.pdbx_seq_one_letter_code
_entity_poly.pdbx_strand_id
1 'polypeptide(L)'
;MLSLVTMEILLRSKCCQRPRVPGPVRVLHKDYRTVTPQNFSNYESMKKDFKLEIPEYFNFAKDVLDQWANMEKAGKRPSNSAFWWINGKGEEVRWSFEELGSLSKKFANILTEACALQRGDRVIVILPRIPEWWLANVACLRTDRMLKGIL
;
A
#
# COMPACT_ATOMS: atom_id res chain seq x y z
N MET A 1 32.95 -1.77 9.33
CA MET A 1 33.04 -0.58 8.47
C MET A 1 32.48 -0.94 7.10
N LEU A 2 31.17 -0.79 6.91
CA LEU A 2 30.52 -1.03 5.62
C LEU A 2 30.53 0.28 4.86
N SER A 3 31.29 0.31 3.78
CA SER A 3 31.48 1.46 2.91
C SER A 3 30.16 1.87 2.26
N LEU A 4 29.86 3.16 2.36
CA LEU A 4 28.93 3.89 1.51
C LEU A 4 29.11 3.49 0.04
N VAL A 5 28.09 2.83 -0.53
CA VAL A 5 28.00 2.67 -1.99
C VAL A 5 27.02 3.71 -2.49
N THR A 6 27.60 4.80 -2.99
CA THR A 6 27.01 5.77 -3.91
C THR A 6 26.28 5.06 -5.05
N MET A 7 24.97 5.26 -5.15
CA MET A 7 24.14 4.80 -6.28
C MET A 7 23.84 5.98 -7.19
N GLU A 8 24.75 6.26 -8.12
CA GLU A 8 24.38 6.89 -9.39
C GLU A 8 23.65 5.85 -10.25
N ILE A 9 22.46 6.18 -10.75
CA ILE A 9 21.73 5.35 -11.70
C ILE A 9 21.64 6.09 -13.03
N LEU A 10 22.50 5.65 -13.95
CA LEU A 10 22.56 6.01 -15.36
C LEU A 10 21.32 5.47 -16.10
N LEU A 11 20.52 6.36 -16.68
CA LEU A 11 19.42 6.03 -17.59
C LEU A 11 19.95 5.43 -18.90
N ARG A 12 19.64 4.15 -19.17
CA ARG A 12 19.61 3.60 -20.53
C ARG A 12 18.22 3.10 -20.87
N SER A 13 17.52 3.92 -21.65
CA SER A 13 16.31 3.57 -22.38
C SER A 13 16.62 2.52 -23.44
N LYS A 14 16.07 1.32 -23.30
CA LYS A 14 15.82 0.43 -24.44
C LYS A 14 14.33 0.14 -24.52
N CYS A 15 13.73 0.69 -25.56
CA CYS A 15 12.39 0.37 -26.02
C CYS A 15 12.36 -1.12 -26.39
N CYS A 16 11.69 -1.94 -25.58
CA CYS A 16 11.46 -3.35 -25.90
C CYS A 16 10.02 -3.53 -26.38
N GLN A 17 9.90 -3.90 -27.65
CA GLN A 17 8.68 -4.29 -28.32
C GLN A 17 8.07 -5.52 -27.63
N ARG A 18 6.74 -5.51 -27.45
CA ARG A 18 5.97 -6.55 -26.74
C ARG A 18 6.02 -7.89 -27.51
N PRO A 19 6.47 -9.00 -26.90
CA PRO A 19 6.22 -10.32 -27.44
C PRO A 19 4.79 -10.75 -27.08
N ARG A 20 4.00 -11.15 -28.09
CA ARG A 20 2.70 -11.81 -27.95
C ARG A 20 2.96 -13.25 -27.50
N VAL A 21 2.60 -13.59 -26.26
CA VAL A 21 2.70 -14.98 -25.75
C VAL A 21 1.41 -15.73 -26.08
N PRO A 22 1.47 -16.88 -26.79
CA PRO A 22 0.35 -17.80 -26.91
C PRO A 22 0.39 -18.81 -25.76
N GLY A 23 -0.60 -18.77 -24.87
CA GLY A 23 -0.78 -19.75 -23.81
C GLY A 23 -2.27 -19.90 -23.47
N PRO A 24 -2.73 -21.09 -23.06
CA PRO A 24 -4.14 -21.33 -22.81
C PRO A 24 -4.61 -20.48 -21.64
N VAL A 25 -5.68 -19.72 -21.88
CA VAL A 25 -6.39 -18.93 -20.87
C VAL A 25 -6.86 -19.88 -19.78
N ARG A 26 -6.20 -19.83 -18.61
CA ARG A 26 -6.72 -20.50 -17.42
C ARG A 26 -8.07 -19.86 -17.11
N VAL A 27 -9.14 -20.63 -17.25
CA VAL A 27 -10.48 -20.25 -16.84
C VAL A 27 -10.43 -19.94 -15.35
N LEU A 28 -10.60 -18.67 -14.99
CA LEU A 28 -10.75 -18.23 -13.60
C LEU A 28 -11.97 -18.95 -13.02
N HIS A 29 -11.71 -19.81 -12.04
CA HIS A 29 -12.72 -20.58 -11.32
C HIS A 29 -13.78 -19.65 -10.75
N LYS A 30 -15.04 -19.95 -11.10
CA LYS A 30 -16.20 -19.08 -11.02
C LYS A 30 -16.93 -19.29 -9.69
N ASP A 31 -16.30 -18.93 -8.57
CA ASP A 31 -16.96 -18.95 -7.26
C ASP A 31 -16.73 -17.63 -6.50
N TYR A 32 -17.26 -16.53 -7.03
CA TYR A 32 -17.65 -15.45 -6.14
C TYR A 32 -19.01 -15.87 -5.56
N ARG A 33 -19.10 -16.08 -4.25
CA ARG A 33 -20.41 -15.99 -3.59
C ARG A 33 -20.91 -14.58 -3.88
N THR A 34 -21.89 -14.44 -4.76
CA THR A 34 -22.63 -13.19 -4.93
C THR A 34 -23.39 -12.98 -3.64
N VAL A 35 -22.76 -12.32 -2.67
CA VAL A 35 -23.47 -11.76 -1.53
C VAL A 35 -24.45 -10.78 -2.15
N THR A 36 -25.74 -11.08 -2.06
CA THR A 36 -26.80 -10.16 -2.45
C THR A 36 -26.53 -8.84 -1.73
N PRO A 37 -26.44 -7.71 -2.45
CA PRO A 37 -26.23 -6.42 -1.80
C PRO A 37 -27.43 -6.16 -0.89
N GLN A 38 -27.24 -6.37 0.41
CA GLN A 38 -28.21 -6.00 1.41
C GLN A 38 -28.26 -4.46 1.37
N ASN A 39 -29.37 -3.90 0.88
CA ASN A 39 -29.73 -2.48 0.98
C ASN A 39 -29.32 -1.51 -0.15
N PHE A 40 -29.15 -1.95 -1.40
CA PHE A 40 -29.04 -1.02 -2.54
C PHE A 40 -30.39 -0.85 -3.26
N SER A 41 -31.34 -0.13 -2.65
CA SER A 41 -32.66 0.10 -3.26
C SER A 41 -32.67 1.31 -4.19
N ASN A 42 -31.91 2.37 -3.91
CA ASN A 42 -31.80 3.57 -4.74
C ASN A 42 -30.56 4.42 -4.36
N TYR A 43 -29.82 4.96 -5.34
CA TYR A 43 -28.64 5.80 -5.08
C TYR A 43 -29.01 7.11 -4.37
N GLU A 44 -30.11 7.73 -4.76
CA GLU A 44 -30.56 9.01 -4.20
C GLU A 44 -30.94 8.90 -2.72
N SER A 45 -31.50 7.77 -2.27
CA SER A 45 -31.78 7.54 -0.85
C SER A 45 -30.48 7.32 -0.07
N MET A 46 -29.55 6.52 -0.59
CA MET A 46 -28.26 6.31 0.06
C MET A 46 -27.47 7.61 0.20
N LYS A 47 -27.49 8.47 -0.81
CA LYS A 47 -26.84 9.79 -0.77
C LYS A 47 -27.46 10.70 0.29
N LYS A 48 -28.78 10.67 0.45
CA LYS A 48 -29.51 11.48 1.43
C LYS A 48 -29.26 11.04 2.88
N ASP A 49 -29.12 9.74 3.09
CA ASP A 49 -28.94 9.15 4.42
C ASP A 49 -27.46 9.00 4.81
N PHE A 50 -26.53 9.08 3.85
CA PHE A 50 -25.10 9.00 4.10
C PHE A 50 -24.61 10.21 4.90
N LYS A 51 -24.21 9.97 6.14
CA LYS A 51 -23.52 10.93 6.99
C LYS A 51 -22.17 10.35 7.35
N LEU A 52 -21.11 11.06 6.97
CA LEU A 52 -19.75 10.70 7.37
C LEU A 52 -19.50 11.32 8.75
N GLU A 53 -19.32 10.47 9.76
CA GLU A 53 -18.84 10.92 11.06
C GLU A 53 -17.33 11.18 10.95
N ILE A 54 -16.96 12.47 10.99
CA ILE A 54 -15.56 12.89 10.87
C ILE A 54 -15.01 13.07 12.28
N PRO A 55 -14.13 12.18 12.76
CA PRO A 55 -13.50 12.34 14.06
C PRO A 55 -12.53 13.53 14.05
N GLU A 56 -12.32 14.15 15.23
CA GLU A 56 -11.43 15.31 15.39
C GLU A 56 -9.98 14.99 15.01
N TYR A 57 -9.54 13.76 15.28
CA TYR A 57 -8.23 13.25 14.88
C TYR A 57 -8.41 11.98 14.05
N PHE A 58 -7.78 11.96 12.88
CA PHE A 58 -7.77 10.78 12.00
C PHE A 58 -6.39 10.60 11.39
N ASN A 59 -5.83 9.40 11.52
CA ASN A 59 -4.63 8.98 10.84
C ASN A 59 -4.84 7.59 10.22
N PHE A 60 -4.91 7.52 8.89
CA PHE A 60 -5.17 6.28 8.16
C PHE A 60 -4.29 5.10 8.59
N ALA A 61 -3.00 5.37 8.85
CA ALA A 61 -2.07 4.30 9.16
C ALA A 61 -2.21 3.78 10.60
N LYS A 62 -2.72 4.58 11.54
CA LYS A 62 -3.03 4.14 12.91
C LYS A 62 -4.47 3.60 13.02
N ASP A 63 -5.43 4.34 12.47
CA ASP A 63 -6.85 4.07 12.70
C ASP A 63 -7.40 3.00 11.76
N VAL A 64 -6.77 2.78 10.61
CA VAL A 64 -7.18 1.74 9.67
C VAL A 64 -6.17 0.60 9.71
N LEU A 65 -4.93 0.84 9.27
CA LEU A 65 -3.95 -0.24 9.08
C LEU A 65 -3.57 -0.96 10.38
N ASP A 66 -3.28 -0.21 11.46
CA ASP A 66 -2.91 -0.84 12.73
C ASP A 66 -4.11 -1.56 13.37
N GLN A 67 -5.35 -1.09 13.18
CA GLN A 67 -6.56 -1.82 13.62
C GLN A 67 -6.67 -3.18 12.90
N TRP A 68 -6.50 -3.21 11.58
CA TRP A 68 -6.48 -4.47 10.83
C TRP A 68 -5.36 -5.40 11.29
N ALA A 69 -4.16 -4.88 11.47
CA ALA A 69 -3.02 -5.66 11.98
C ALA A 69 -3.30 -6.25 13.38
N ASN A 70 -3.92 -5.47 14.27
CA ASN A 70 -4.29 -5.94 15.61
C ASN A 70 -5.38 -7.02 15.57
N MET A 71 -6.36 -6.91 14.67
CA MET A 71 -7.39 -7.94 14.49
C MET A 71 -6.81 -9.26 13.98
N GLU A 72 -5.83 -9.22 13.08
CA GLU A 72 -5.10 -10.42 12.62
C GLU A 72 -4.29 -11.04 13.76
N LYS A 73 -3.52 -10.23 14.50
CA LYS A 73 -2.75 -10.69 15.67
C LYS A 73 -3.60 -11.32 16.76
N ALA A 74 -4.79 -10.76 17.00
CA ALA A 74 -5.73 -11.25 18.00
C ALA A 74 -6.47 -12.53 17.55
N GLY A 75 -6.21 -13.05 16.35
CA GLY A 75 -6.89 -14.22 15.79
C GLY A 75 -8.37 -13.99 15.48
N LYS A 76 -8.85 -12.74 15.54
CA LYS A 76 -10.24 -12.37 15.22
C LYS A 76 -10.51 -12.41 13.71
N ARG A 77 -9.46 -12.38 12.90
CA ARG A 77 -9.51 -12.41 11.44
C ARG A 77 -8.41 -13.32 10.90
N PRO A 78 -8.67 -14.10 9.83
CA PRO A 78 -7.60 -14.83 9.15
C PRO A 78 -6.58 -13.87 8.56
N SER A 79 -5.30 -14.25 8.61
CA SER A 79 -4.19 -13.51 8.00
C SER A 79 -4.40 -13.43 6.49
N ASN A 80 -4.93 -12.31 6.02
CA ASN A 80 -5.18 -12.08 4.60
C ASN A 80 -4.05 -11.21 4.03
N SER A 81 -3.68 -11.45 2.77
CA SER A 81 -2.73 -10.58 2.09
C SER A 81 -3.33 -9.18 1.91
N ALA A 82 -2.78 -8.19 2.61
CA ALA A 82 -3.14 -6.78 2.49
C ALA A 82 -2.58 -6.16 1.22
N PHE A 83 -1.39 -6.62 0.82
CA PHE A 83 -0.69 -6.15 -0.36
C PHE A 83 -0.14 -7.34 -1.14
N TRP A 84 -0.35 -7.34 -2.44
CA TRP A 84 0.21 -8.32 -3.35
C TRP A 84 0.77 -7.62 -4.58
N TRP A 85 2.08 -7.71 -4.75
CA TRP A 85 2.81 -7.21 -5.90
C TRP A 85 3.42 -8.37 -6.67
N ILE A 86 3.40 -8.25 -7.99
CA ILE A 86 3.92 -9.25 -8.92
C ILE A 86 4.73 -8.52 -9.98
N ASN A 87 5.91 -9.05 -10.30
CA ASN A 87 6.74 -8.58 -11.40
C ASN A 87 6.49 -9.41 -12.67
N GLY A 88 6.84 -8.86 -13.83
CA GLY A 88 6.82 -9.59 -15.12
C GLY A 88 7.81 -10.75 -15.20
N LYS A 89 8.69 -10.91 -14.20
CA LYS A 89 9.66 -12.03 -14.09
C LYS A 89 9.17 -13.16 -13.17
N GLY A 90 7.95 -13.07 -12.63
CA GLY A 90 7.38 -14.07 -11.71
C GLY A 90 7.79 -13.89 -10.24
N GLU A 91 8.46 -12.79 -9.90
CA GLU A 91 8.68 -12.41 -8.51
C GLU A 91 7.36 -11.94 -7.90
N GLU A 92 7.03 -12.44 -6.71
CA GLU A 92 5.83 -12.05 -5.98
C GLU A 92 6.20 -11.58 -4.57
N VAL A 93 5.60 -10.48 -4.14
CA VAL A 93 5.68 -9.98 -2.78
C VAL A 93 4.27 -9.92 -2.22
N ARG A 94 4.04 -10.65 -1.14
CA ARG A 94 2.78 -10.63 -0.39
C ARG A 94 3.08 -10.15 1.02
N TRP A 95 2.32 -9.17 1.48
CA TRP A 95 2.36 -8.70 2.86
C TRP A 95 0.99 -8.85 3.50
N SER A 96 0.95 -9.42 4.70
CA SER A 96 -0.21 -9.35 5.61
C SER A 96 -0.37 -7.93 6.18
N PHE A 97 -1.48 -7.65 6.87
CA PHE A 97 -1.63 -6.35 7.54
C PHE A 97 -0.63 -6.17 8.68
N GLU A 98 -0.31 -7.26 9.39
CA GLU A 98 0.74 -7.28 10.40
C GLU A 98 2.12 -6.92 9.82
N GLU A 99 2.52 -7.57 8.72
CA GLU A 99 3.81 -7.33 8.08
C GLU A 99 3.87 -5.91 7.54
N LEU A 100 2.83 -5.49 6.83
CA LEU A 100 2.72 -4.14 6.29
C LEU A 100 2.83 -3.10 7.42
N GLY A 101 2.12 -3.29 8.53
CA GLY A 101 2.17 -2.42 9.69
C GLY A 101 3.55 -2.37 10.36
N SER A 102 4.24 -3.51 10.45
CA SER A 102 5.57 -3.60 11.05
C SER A 102 6.65 -2.99 10.16
N LEU A 103 6.64 -3.27 8.86
CA LEU A 103 7.58 -2.73 7.88
C LEU A 103 7.47 -1.21 7.76
N SER A 104 6.24 -0.71 7.71
CA SER A 104 5.99 0.73 7.61
C SER A 104 6.36 1.50 8.89
N LYS A 105 6.26 0.90 10.08
CA LYS A 105 6.81 1.46 11.33
C LYS A 105 8.33 1.54 11.29
N LYS A 106 9.00 0.47 10.85
CA LYS A 106 10.47 0.48 10.65
C LYS A 106 10.89 1.57 9.67
N PHE A 107 10.18 1.71 8.55
CA PHE A 107 10.48 2.74 7.56
C PHE A 107 10.24 4.16 8.11
N ALA A 108 9.18 4.37 8.90
CA ALA A 108 8.93 5.64 9.58
C ALA A 108 10.07 6.02 10.55
N ASN A 109 10.59 5.04 11.31
CA ASN A 109 11.73 5.23 12.20
C ASN A 109 12.98 5.60 11.39
N ILE A 110 13.28 4.90 10.29
CA ILE A 110 14.41 5.25 9.43
C ILE A 110 14.28 6.68 8.90
N LEU A 111 13.09 7.09 8.44
CA LEU A 111 12.89 8.44 7.94
C LEU A 111 13.01 9.52 9.04
N THR A 112 12.66 9.21 10.29
CA THR A 112 12.83 10.16 11.42
C THR A 112 14.26 10.21 11.91
N GLU A 113 14.92 9.07 12.07
CA GLU A 113 16.28 8.97 12.63
C GLU A 113 17.35 9.29 11.59
N ALA A 114 17.30 8.68 10.40
CA ALA A 114 18.35 8.82 9.39
C ALA A 114 18.22 10.11 8.58
N CYS A 115 16.99 10.59 8.35
CA CYS A 115 16.73 11.81 7.58
C CYS A 115 16.37 13.02 8.45
N ALA A 116 16.30 12.88 9.78
CA ALA A 116 15.96 13.93 10.75
C ALA A 116 14.65 14.71 10.44
N LEU A 117 13.76 14.11 9.66
CA LEU A 117 12.57 14.77 9.13
C LEU A 117 11.56 15.09 10.25
N GLN A 118 11.15 16.36 10.33
CA GLN A 118 10.20 16.89 11.30
C GLN A 118 8.77 16.87 10.78
N ARG A 119 7.81 17.13 11.68
CA ARG A 119 6.39 17.27 11.31
C ARG A 119 6.22 18.51 10.44
N GLY A 120 5.52 18.36 9.31
CA GLY A 120 5.33 19.44 8.32
C GLY A 120 6.33 19.45 7.18
N ASP A 121 7.38 18.63 7.26
CA ASP A 121 8.32 18.46 6.15
C ASP A 121 7.66 17.78 4.96
N ARG A 122 8.02 18.25 3.76
CA ARG A 122 7.50 17.75 2.49
C ARG A 122 8.47 16.72 1.94
N VAL A 123 7.96 15.53 1.68
CA VAL A 123 8.75 14.45 1.10
C VAL A 123 8.22 14.16 -0.31
N ILE A 124 9.13 14.15 -1.28
CA ILE A 124 8.84 13.71 -2.65
C ILE A 124 9.46 12.32 -2.80
N VAL A 125 8.62 11.35 -3.16
CA VAL A 125 9.05 9.97 -3.41
C VAL A 125 8.96 9.71 -4.91
N ILE A 126 10.11 9.57 -5.56
CA ILE A 126 10.21 9.21 -6.98
C ILE A 126 10.73 7.77 -7.04
N LEU A 127 9.81 6.81 -7.08
CA LEU A 127 10.12 5.39 -7.26
C LEU A 127 9.19 4.80 -8.32
N PRO A 128 9.65 3.78 -9.06
CA PRO A 128 8.77 2.99 -9.93
C PRO A 128 7.70 2.25 -9.11
N ARG A 129 6.80 1.52 -9.77
CA ARG A 129 5.73 0.73 -9.13
C ARG A 129 6.29 -0.52 -8.43
N ILE A 130 7.13 -0.32 -7.42
CA ILE A 130 7.75 -1.32 -6.56
C ILE A 130 7.09 -1.31 -5.17
N PRO A 131 7.16 -2.41 -4.42
CA PRO A 131 6.54 -2.51 -3.08
C PRO A 131 6.99 -1.43 -2.10
N GLU A 132 8.25 -0.99 -2.19
CA GLU A 132 8.86 0.03 -1.34
C GLU A 132 8.18 1.39 -1.47
N TRP A 133 7.63 1.71 -2.66
CA TRP A 133 6.84 2.92 -2.86
C TRP A 133 5.64 2.94 -1.91
N TRP A 134 4.96 1.80 -1.73
CA TRP A 134 3.85 1.69 -0.79
C TRP A 134 4.30 1.86 0.66
N LEU A 135 5.42 1.24 1.06
CA LEU A 135 5.97 1.40 2.41
C LEU A 135 6.31 2.87 2.70
N ALA A 136 6.94 3.56 1.75
CA ALA A 136 7.27 4.98 1.87
C ALA A 136 6.02 5.85 2.05
N ASN A 137 4.96 5.57 1.27
CA ASN A 137 3.70 6.29 1.37
C ASN A 137 3.04 6.12 2.74
N VAL A 138 2.92 4.87 3.19
CA VAL A 138 2.27 4.57 4.47
C VAL A 138 3.09 5.10 5.64
N ALA A 139 4.42 5.05 5.57
CA ALA A 139 5.29 5.64 6.59
C ALA A 139 5.17 7.17 6.68
N CYS A 140 5.02 7.86 5.54
CA CYS A 140 4.77 9.29 5.52
C CYS A 140 3.41 9.64 6.14
N LEU A 141 2.37 8.85 5.85
CA LEU A 141 1.06 8.99 6.49
C LEU A 141 1.14 8.80 8.01
N ARG A 142 1.96 7.88 8.52
CA ARG A 142 2.15 7.69 9.97
C ARG A 142 2.80 8.87 10.67
N THR A 143 3.65 9.60 9.97
CA THR A 143 4.48 10.68 10.51
C THR A 143 3.87 12.07 10.24
N ASP A 144 2.63 12.13 9.76
CA ASP A 144 1.93 13.35 9.32
C ASP A 144 2.79 14.19 8.35
N ARG A 145 3.51 13.51 7.45
CA ARG A 145 4.30 14.16 6.41
C ARG A 145 3.47 14.31 5.15
N MET A 146 3.44 15.52 4.59
CA MET A 146 2.77 15.74 3.32
C MET A 146 3.58 15.09 2.19
N LEU A 147 2.98 14.08 1.58
CA LEU A 147 3.56 13.37 0.45
C LEU A 147 3.04 13.99 -0.85
N LYS A 148 3.97 14.44 -1.69
CA LYS A 148 3.68 14.77 -3.09
C LYS A 148 4.25 13.66 -3.96
N GLY A 149 3.36 12.79 -4.45
CA GLY A 149 3.71 11.76 -5.42
C GLY A 149 3.59 12.33 -6.83
N ILE A 150 4.63 12.19 -7.63
CA ILE A 150 4.57 12.34 -9.09
C ILE A 150 4.58 10.91 -9.62
N LEU A 151 3.43 10.48 -10.16
CA LEU A 151 3.27 9.20 -10.87
C LEU A 151 3.54 9.41 -12.36
#